data_AF-A0A8X6V2K1-F1
#
_entry.id   AF-A0A8X6V2K1-F1
#
_cell.length_a   1.000
_cell.length_b   1.000
_cell.length_c   1.000
_cell.angle_alpha   90.00
_cell.angle_beta   90.00
_cell.angle_gamma   90.00
#
_symmetry.space_group_name_H-M   'P 1'
#
loop_
_entity.id
_entity.type
_entity.pdbx_description
1 polymer ?
#
loop_
_entity_poly.entity_id
_entity_poly.type
_entity_poly.pdbx_seq_one_letter_code
_entity_poly.pdbx_strand_id
1 'polypeptide(L)'
;MLGEEPPLENNPDYISRTWTPPHRTFGNHLFLNWSNPLLQLEMKSIMELWLSQGIDGFYMKHLENFHVSDTDHIAVILHHMRKILDSYSANSTRKLLIVSHDSIKRLQDIMDPLIFMTIPPLIDMVDANLNLKYNGSNFGVGEEVEEIRKFWSQFPFLSSIVWHLGGVETLRLNGKIGGDSNMAALFLLSILPGSFSTFYGDEIGLQDSIDLTTLEVR
;
A
#
# COMPACT_ATOMS: atom_id res chain seq x y z
N MET A 1 -23.72 2.40 33.80
CA MET A 1 -22.96 1.26 34.37
C MET A 1 -22.03 0.77 33.29
N LEU A 2 -20.76 1.19 33.36
CA LEU A 2 -19.70 0.65 32.51
C LEU A 2 -19.35 -0.73 33.07
N GLY A 3 -19.51 -1.77 32.27
CA GLY A 3 -19.01 -3.10 32.61
C GLY A 3 -17.49 -3.08 32.47
N GLU A 4 -16.78 -3.36 33.55
CA GLU A 4 -15.34 -3.63 33.48
C GLU A 4 -15.12 -4.98 32.80
N GLU A 5 -14.29 -5.00 31.75
CA GLU A 5 -13.84 -6.23 31.12
C GLU A 5 -12.91 -7.02 32.07
N PRO A 6 -13.03 -8.36 32.11
CA PRO A 6 -12.17 -9.18 32.97
C PRO A 6 -10.72 -9.14 32.47
N PRO A 7 -9.72 -9.16 33.38
CA PRO A 7 -8.32 -9.15 33.00
C PRO A 7 -7.93 -10.45 32.29
N LEU A 8 -7.10 -10.31 31.25
CA LEU A 8 -6.53 -11.44 30.49
C LEU A 8 -5.65 -12.31 31.41
N GLU A 9 -5.80 -13.64 31.29
CA GLU A 9 -4.94 -14.60 31.99
C GLU A 9 -3.47 -14.42 31.60
N ASN A 10 -2.58 -14.46 32.59
CA ASN A 10 -1.14 -14.35 32.39
C ASN A 10 -0.64 -15.56 31.57
N ASN A 11 -0.23 -15.33 30.33
CA ASN A 11 0.49 -16.32 29.53
C ASN A 11 2.00 -16.22 29.83
N PRO A 12 2.62 -17.26 30.43
CA PRO A 12 4.02 -17.25 30.85
C PRO A 12 5.04 -17.18 29.70
N ASP A 13 4.62 -17.36 28.44
CA ASP A 13 5.52 -17.33 27.27
C ASP A 13 5.95 -15.91 26.85
N TYR A 14 5.38 -14.85 27.44
CA TYR A 14 5.64 -13.44 27.06
C TYR A 14 6.59 -12.67 27.99
N ILE A 15 7.32 -13.34 28.89
CA ILE A 15 7.96 -12.68 30.05
C ILE A 15 9.26 -11.88 29.73
N SER A 16 9.80 -11.84 28.50
CA SER A 16 11.16 -11.27 28.32
C SER A 16 11.42 -10.30 27.16
N ARG A 17 10.43 -9.54 26.66
CA ARG A 17 10.73 -8.43 25.73
C ARG A 17 10.00 -7.15 26.12
N THR A 18 10.76 -6.17 26.64
CA THR A 18 10.28 -4.81 26.86
C THR A 18 10.08 -4.12 25.51
N TRP A 19 8.87 -4.24 24.98
CA TRP A 19 8.39 -3.40 23.88
C TRP A 19 7.87 -2.09 24.46
N THR A 20 8.45 -0.97 24.09
CA THR A 20 7.79 0.34 24.23
C THR A 20 6.83 0.50 23.05
N PRO A 21 5.50 0.48 23.27
CA PRO A 21 4.57 0.68 22.17
C PRO A 21 4.57 2.16 21.78
N PRO A 22 4.72 2.51 20.48
CA PRO A 22 4.48 3.88 20.04
C PRO A 22 3.00 4.22 20.27
N HIS A 23 2.78 5.47 20.72
CA HIS A 23 1.53 6.07 21.17
C HIS A 23 0.23 5.47 20.61
N ARG A 24 -0.63 5.00 21.53
CA ARG A 24 -2.01 4.53 21.28
C ARG A 24 -2.98 5.71 21.24
N THR A 25 -3.85 5.77 20.23
CA THR A 25 -5.07 6.59 20.32
C THR A 25 -6.36 5.80 20.09
N PHE A 26 -6.45 4.84 19.15
CA PHE A 26 -7.59 3.91 19.08
C PHE A 26 -7.19 2.58 18.41
N GLY A 27 -7.48 1.43 19.03
CA GLY A 27 -7.36 0.10 18.41
C GLY A 27 -6.01 -0.62 18.61
N ASN A 28 -6.08 -1.85 19.12
CA ASN A 28 -4.92 -2.74 19.32
C ASN A 28 -4.53 -3.36 17.97
N HIS A 29 -3.66 -2.71 17.18
CA HIS A 29 -3.12 -3.33 15.98
C HIS A 29 -2.17 -4.47 16.38
N LEU A 30 -2.72 -5.68 16.47
CA LEU A 30 -1.92 -6.89 16.58
C LEU A 30 -1.22 -7.09 15.23
N PHE A 31 0.11 -7.04 15.23
CA PHE A 31 0.90 -7.33 14.05
C PHE A 31 1.02 -8.85 13.88
N LEU A 32 0.72 -9.32 12.68
CA LEU A 32 0.93 -10.72 12.33
C LEU A 32 2.43 -10.97 12.15
N ASN A 33 2.96 -11.98 12.87
CA ASN A 33 4.36 -12.37 12.76
C ASN A 33 4.60 -13.20 11.49
N TRP A 34 5.03 -12.52 10.42
CA TRP A 34 5.29 -13.10 9.11
C TRP A 34 6.49 -14.05 9.07
N SER A 35 7.34 -14.08 10.10
CA SER A 35 8.37 -15.13 10.24
C SER A 35 7.78 -16.48 10.65
N ASN A 36 6.54 -16.54 11.15
CA ASN A 36 5.94 -17.80 11.54
C ASN A 36 5.52 -18.61 10.30
N PRO A 37 6.08 -19.82 10.05
CA PRO A 37 5.73 -20.61 8.88
C PRO A 37 4.25 -21.03 8.88
N LEU A 38 3.61 -21.20 10.04
CA LEU A 38 2.18 -21.51 10.11
C LEU A 38 1.32 -20.35 9.59
N LEU A 39 1.73 -19.11 9.88
CA LEU A 39 1.04 -17.94 9.34
C LEU A 39 1.18 -17.88 7.82
N GLN A 40 2.39 -18.13 7.28
CA GLN A 40 2.59 -18.10 5.83
C GLN A 40 1.75 -19.16 5.11
N LEU A 41 1.60 -20.35 5.70
CA LEU A 41 0.73 -21.41 5.19
C LEU A 41 -0.75 -21.02 5.21
N GLU A 42 -1.18 -20.35 6.28
CA GLU A 42 -2.55 -19.84 6.39
C GLU A 42 -2.82 -18.74 5.35
N MET A 43 -1.92 -17.76 5.23
CA MET A 43 -2.03 -16.68 4.24
C MET A 43 -2.04 -17.22 2.81
N LYS A 44 -1.24 -18.26 2.52
CA LYS A 44 -1.31 -18.98 1.25
C LYS A 44 -2.71 -19.56 1.02
N SER A 45 -3.28 -20.25 2.00
CA SER A 45 -4.60 -20.88 1.88
C SER A 45 -5.69 -19.84 1.64
N ILE A 46 -5.60 -18.68 2.30
CA ILE A 46 -6.48 -17.53 2.09
C ILE A 46 -6.37 -17.01 0.65
N MET A 47 -5.16 -16.86 0.11
CA MET A 47 -4.99 -16.42 -1.27
C MET A 47 -5.59 -17.42 -2.27
N GLU A 48 -5.32 -18.71 -2.09
CA GLU A 48 -5.83 -19.77 -2.95
C GLU A 48 -7.37 -19.80 -2.92
N LEU A 49 -7.97 -19.59 -1.75
CA LEU A 49 -9.42 -19.46 -1.60
C LEU A 49 -9.97 -18.33 -2.49
N TRP A 50 -9.43 -17.12 -2.38
CA TRP A 50 -9.92 -15.99 -3.19
C TRP A 50 -9.65 -16.17 -4.69
N LEU A 51 -8.48 -16.70 -5.05
CA LEU A 51 -8.15 -17.00 -6.46
C LEU A 51 -9.10 -18.05 -7.05
N SER A 52 -9.52 -19.04 -6.26
CA SER A 52 -10.51 -20.03 -6.70
C SER A 52 -11.90 -19.42 -6.96
N GLN A 53 -12.21 -18.27 -6.34
CA GLN A 53 -13.43 -17.50 -6.60
C GLN A 53 -13.33 -16.60 -7.83
N GLY A 54 -12.16 -16.56 -8.50
CA GLY A 54 -11.98 -15.86 -9.76
C GLY A 54 -11.47 -14.42 -9.66
N ILE A 55 -10.93 -13.98 -8.52
CA ILE A 55 -10.29 -12.66 -8.44
C ILE A 55 -9.10 -12.54 -9.41
N ASP A 56 -8.76 -11.32 -9.81
CA ASP A 56 -7.72 -11.07 -10.82
C ASP A 56 -6.35 -10.68 -10.25
N GLY A 57 -6.20 -10.61 -8.93
CA GLY A 57 -4.93 -10.25 -8.32
C GLY A 57 -5.08 -9.70 -6.91
N PHE A 58 -3.97 -9.25 -6.35
CA PHE A 58 -3.90 -8.64 -5.03
C PHE A 58 -3.12 -7.34 -5.06
N TYR A 59 -3.56 -6.39 -4.23
CA TYR A 59 -2.80 -5.21 -3.90
C TYR A 59 -2.22 -5.36 -2.48
N MET A 60 -0.89 -5.49 -2.40
CA MET A 60 -0.15 -5.52 -1.15
C MET A 60 0.27 -4.12 -0.72
N LYS A 61 -0.42 -3.59 0.30
CA LYS A 61 -0.11 -2.31 0.95
C LYS A 61 0.79 -2.51 2.16
N HIS A 62 1.56 -1.47 2.49
CA HIS A 62 2.34 -1.39 3.73
C HIS A 62 3.33 -2.54 3.95
N LEU A 63 4.01 -2.98 2.88
CA LEU A 63 5.03 -4.03 2.98
C LEU A 63 6.16 -3.66 3.94
N GLU A 64 6.48 -2.37 4.04
CA GLU A 64 7.46 -1.82 4.99
C GLU A 64 7.08 -2.06 6.46
N ASN A 65 5.81 -2.33 6.74
CA ASN A 65 5.30 -2.56 8.10
C ASN A 65 5.14 -4.06 8.42
N PHE A 66 5.58 -4.96 7.55
CA PHE A 66 5.51 -6.39 7.82
C PHE A 66 6.38 -6.73 9.04
N HIS A 67 5.76 -7.36 10.03
CA HIS A 67 6.49 -7.80 11.21
C HIS A 67 7.23 -9.11 10.91
N VAL A 68 8.51 -8.98 10.57
CA VAL A 68 9.44 -10.07 10.29
C VAL A 68 10.64 -9.99 11.23
N SER A 69 11.26 -11.15 11.47
CA SER A 69 12.51 -11.25 12.24
C SER A 69 13.69 -10.68 11.47
N ASP A 70 13.64 -10.85 10.15
CA ASP A 70 14.63 -10.41 9.18
C ASP A 70 13.89 -9.78 7.99
N THR A 71 14.27 -8.55 7.64
CA THR A 71 13.66 -7.78 6.55
C THR A 71 13.78 -8.52 5.21
N ASP A 72 14.86 -9.29 5.01
CA ASP A 72 15.12 -10.05 3.80
C ASP A 72 14.04 -11.14 3.55
N HIS A 73 13.34 -11.60 4.60
CA HIS A 73 12.22 -12.52 4.46
C HIS A 73 11.05 -11.93 3.68
N ILE A 74 10.92 -10.59 3.58
CA ILE A 74 9.87 -9.95 2.77
C ILE A 74 10.03 -10.36 1.30
N ALA A 75 11.25 -10.42 0.77
CA ALA A 75 11.51 -10.86 -0.60
C ALA A 75 11.04 -12.31 -0.81
N VAL A 76 11.33 -13.20 0.15
CA VAL A 76 10.89 -14.61 0.12
C VAL A 76 9.37 -14.72 0.13
N ILE A 77 8.69 -13.93 0.96
CA ILE A 77 7.23 -13.88 1.03
C ILE A 77 6.65 -13.44 -0.32
N LEU A 78 7.19 -12.37 -0.92
CA LEU A 78 6.75 -11.90 -2.23
C LEU A 78 7.00 -12.93 -3.34
N HIS A 79 8.12 -13.66 -3.30
CA HIS A 79 8.38 -14.76 -4.23
C HIS A 79 7.33 -15.88 -4.11
N HIS A 80 6.97 -16.28 -2.88
CA HIS A 80 5.92 -17.27 -2.66
C HIS A 80 4.56 -16.79 -3.18
N MET A 81 4.21 -15.53 -2.89
CA MET A 81 2.98 -14.89 -3.37
C MET A 81 2.92 -14.87 -4.91
N ARG A 82 4.01 -14.46 -5.56
CA ARG A 82 4.14 -14.44 -7.02
C ARG A 82 3.95 -15.84 -7.61
N LYS A 83 4.58 -16.87 -7.03
CA LYS A 83 4.43 -18.26 -7.47
C LYS A 83 2.98 -18.76 -7.39
N ILE A 84 2.25 -18.37 -6.35
CA ILE A 84 0.82 -18.70 -6.23
C ILE A 84 0.02 -18.01 -7.34
N LEU A 85 0.28 -16.73 -7.60
CA LEU A 85 -0.41 -16.01 -8.68
C LEU A 85 -0.12 -16.60 -10.06
N ASP A 86 1.12 -17.00 -10.31
CA ASP A 86 1.53 -17.61 -11.58
C ASP A 86 0.87 -18.96 -11.82
N SER A 87 0.66 -19.78 -10.78
CA SER A 87 -0.02 -21.07 -10.93
C SER A 87 -1.49 -20.91 -11.36
N TYR A 88 -2.16 -19.87 -10.87
CA TYR A 88 -3.54 -19.52 -11.29
C TYR A 88 -3.59 -18.75 -12.61
N SER A 89 -2.48 -18.12 -13.02
CA SER A 89 -2.36 -17.43 -14.31
C SER A 89 -2.21 -18.39 -15.49
N ALA A 90 -1.76 -19.63 -15.27
CA ALA A 90 -1.51 -20.59 -16.35
C ALA A 90 -2.77 -20.96 -17.16
N ASN A 91 -3.94 -20.99 -16.49
CA ASN A 91 -5.20 -21.41 -17.09
C ASN A 91 -6.19 -20.24 -17.28
N SER A 92 -5.76 -19.00 -17.03
CA SER A 92 -6.63 -17.82 -16.98
C SER A 92 -5.88 -16.55 -17.41
N THR A 93 -6.47 -15.39 -17.14
CA THR A 93 -5.78 -14.10 -17.21
C THR A 93 -4.64 -14.05 -16.18
N ARG A 94 -3.58 -13.32 -16.53
CA ARG A 94 -2.45 -13.09 -15.62
C ARG A 94 -2.97 -12.42 -14.34
N LYS A 95 -2.70 -13.07 -13.20
CA LYS A 95 -3.08 -12.57 -11.88
C LYS A 95 -2.08 -11.53 -11.41
N LEU A 96 -2.59 -10.34 -11.12
CA LEU A 96 -1.78 -9.15 -10.87
C LEU A 96 -1.30 -9.09 -9.43
N LEU A 97 -0.04 -8.69 -9.24
CA LEU A 97 0.49 -8.24 -7.97
C LEU A 97 0.76 -6.73 -8.05
N ILE A 98 0.00 -5.97 -7.26
CA ILE A 98 0.14 -4.52 -7.13
C ILE A 98 0.85 -4.22 -5.81
N VAL A 99 1.79 -3.27 -5.81
CA VAL A 99 2.51 -2.82 -4.61
C VAL A 99 2.64 -1.29 -4.64
N SER A 100 2.66 -0.63 -3.49
CA SER A 100 2.89 0.81 -3.41
C SER A 100 4.33 1.20 -3.73
N HIS A 101 4.53 2.28 -4.48
CA HIS A 101 5.83 2.89 -4.73
C HIS A 101 6.56 3.25 -3.42
N ASP A 102 5.84 3.83 -2.46
CA ASP A 102 6.42 4.27 -1.19
C ASP A 102 6.95 3.08 -0.39
N SER A 103 6.22 1.96 -0.40
CA SER A 103 6.66 0.71 0.21
C SER A 103 7.98 0.24 -0.41
N ILE A 104 8.09 0.23 -1.74
CA ILE A 104 9.29 -0.23 -2.44
C ILE A 104 10.48 0.69 -2.20
N LYS A 105 10.26 2.01 -2.18
CA LYS A 105 11.31 2.98 -1.85
C LYS A 105 11.84 2.77 -0.43
N ARG A 106 10.95 2.58 0.56
CA ARG A 106 11.34 2.25 1.93
C ARG A 106 12.09 0.93 2.04
N LEU A 107 11.64 -0.10 1.32
CA LEU A 107 12.33 -1.39 1.28
C LEU A 107 13.75 -1.28 0.70
N GLN A 108 13.95 -0.43 -0.32
CA GLN A 108 15.29 -0.17 -0.87
C GLN A 108 16.25 0.39 0.18
N ASP A 109 15.76 1.26 1.07
CA ASP A 109 16.59 1.91 2.09
C ASP A 109 16.98 0.97 3.23
N ILE A 110 16.18 -0.06 3.51
CA ILE A 110 16.36 -0.95 4.69
C ILE A 110 16.92 -2.34 4.36
N MET A 111 16.80 -2.80 3.13
CA MET A 111 17.16 -4.16 2.69
C MET A 111 18.56 -4.21 2.06
N ASP A 112 19.20 -5.38 2.06
CA ASP A 112 20.42 -5.57 1.27
C ASP A 112 20.16 -5.30 -0.23
N PRO A 113 21.02 -4.54 -0.92
CA PRO A 113 20.81 -4.18 -2.32
C PRO A 113 20.67 -5.38 -3.27
N LEU A 114 21.38 -6.49 -3.02
CA LEU A 114 21.32 -7.67 -3.90
C LEU A 114 19.99 -8.39 -3.76
N ILE A 115 19.47 -8.48 -2.53
CA ILE A 115 18.17 -9.09 -2.24
C ILE A 115 17.05 -8.19 -2.77
N PHE A 116 17.15 -6.88 -2.57
CA PHE A 116 16.18 -5.92 -3.09
C PHE A 116 16.00 -6.02 -4.61
N MET A 117 17.08 -6.23 -5.38
CA MET A 117 17.01 -6.38 -6.84
C MET A 117 16.16 -7.58 -7.32
N THR A 118 15.83 -8.52 -6.42
CA THR A 118 14.92 -9.65 -6.73
C THR A 118 13.44 -9.28 -6.66
N ILE A 119 13.09 -8.16 -5.99
CA ILE A 119 11.70 -7.76 -5.73
C ILE A 119 11.02 -7.13 -6.96
N PRO A 120 11.58 -6.11 -7.64
CA PRO A 120 10.91 -5.44 -8.76
C PRO A 120 10.37 -6.38 -9.86
N PRO A 121 11.10 -7.43 -10.29
CA PRO A 121 10.59 -8.38 -11.29
C PRO A 121 9.32 -9.15 -10.88
N LEU A 122 8.99 -9.21 -9.58
CA LEU A 122 7.81 -9.90 -9.06
C LEU A 122 6.53 -9.08 -9.17
N ILE A 123 6.66 -7.76 -9.37
CA ILE A 123 5.57 -6.79 -9.29
C ILE A 123 5.07 -6.48 -10.69
N ASP A 124 3.75 -6.64 -10.90
CA ASP A 124 3.14 -6.32 -12.20
C ASP A 124 2.81 -4.82 -12.31
N MET A 125 2.28 -4.25 -11.23
CA MET A 125 1.87 -2.85 -11.17
C MET A 125 2.32 -2.16 -9.89
N VAL A 126 2.60 -0.87 -10.00
CA VAL A 126 3.04 -0.03 -8.88
C VAL A 126 2.04 1.08 -8.65
N ASP A 127 1.48 1.15 -7.46
CA ASP A 127 0.58 2.23 -7.04
C ASP A 127 1.41 3.45 -6.59
N ALA A 128 1.24 4.57 -7.30
CA ALA A 128 2.00 5.79 -7.10
C ALA A 128 1.09 6.98 -6.79
N ASN A 129 1.23 7.51 -5.57
CA ASN A 129 0.49 8.68 -5.12
C ASN A 129 1.19 9.97 -5.57
N LEU A 130 0.44 10.84 -6.26
CA LEU A 130 0.89 12.18 -6.60
C LEU A 130 0.40 13.15 -5.53
N ASN A 131 1.33 13.71 -4.76
CA ASN A 131 1.01 14.52 -3.60
C ASN A 131 0.63 15.98 -3.95
N LEU A 132 0.82 16.39 -5.21
CA LEU A 132 0.55 17.75 -5.68
C LEU A 132 1.19 18.81 -4.76
N LYS A 133 2.46 18.61 -4.40
CA LYS A 133 3.17 19.50 -3.48
C LYS A 133 3.15 20.94 -4.04
N TYR A 134 2.61 21.86 -3.24
CA TYR A 134 2.53 23.28 -3.55
C TYR A 134 3.64 24.03 -2.83
N ASN A 135 4.61 24.55 -3.59
CA ASN A 135 5.76 25.28 -3.03
C ASN A 135 5.55 26.80 -2.98
N GLY A 136 4.29 27.27 -2.96
CA GLY A 136 3.95 28.69 -2.88
C GLY A 136 3.89 29.43 -4.24
N SER A 137 4.52 28.90 -5.29
CA SER A 137 4.49 29.49 -6.64
C SER A 137 3.97 28.55 -7.72
N ASN A 138 4.35 27.26 -7.68
CA ASN A 138 3.95 26.23 -8.65
C ASN A 138 3.67 24.89 -7.96
N PHE A 139 2.90 24.03 -8.63
CA PHE A 139 2.77 22.62 -8.29
C PHE A 139 3.94 21.82 -8.90
N GLY A 140 4.65 21.05 -8.07
CA GLY A 140 5.82 20.25 -8.48
C GLY A 140 5.47 18.92 -9.17
N VAL A 141 4.33 18.80 -9.85
CA VAL A 141 3.84 17.52 -10.40
C VAL A 141 4.81 16.92 -11.41
N GLY A 142 5.38 17.75 -12.28
CA GLY A 142 6.32 17.28 -13.31
C GLY A 142 7.57 16.64 -12.70
N GLU A 143 8.10 17.24 -11.63
CA GLU A 143 9.26 16.72 -10.90
C GLU A 143 8.94 15.40 -10.20
N GLU A 144 7.77 15.30 -9.55
CA GLU A 144 7.31 14.09 -8.87
C GLU A 144 7.11 12.92 -9.84
N VAL A 145 6.45 13.17 -10.99
CA VAL A 145 6.28 12.17 -12.05
C VAL A 145 7.64 11.74 -12.62
N GLU A 146 8.56 12.69 -12.83
CA GLU A 146 9.88 12.39 -13.36
C GLU A 146 10.73 11.57 -12.37
N GLU A 147 10.67 11.89 -11.07
CA GLU A 147 11.35 11.13 -10.00
C GLU A 147 10.89 9.67 -9.99
N ILE A 148 9.58 9.44 -9.94
CA ILE A 148 8.99 8.10 -9.88
C ILE A 148 9.33 7.32 -11.15
N ARG A 149 9.24 7.94 -12.33
CA ARG A 149 9.60 7.28 -13.59
C ARG A 149 11.08 6.94 -13.67
N LYS A 150 11.97 7.85 -13.24
CA LYS A 150 13.41 7.59 -13.18
C LYS A 150 13.72 6.42 -12.26
N PHE A 151 13.09 6.38 -11.09
CA PHE A 151 13.23 5.26 -10.15
C PHE A 151 12.89 3.92 -10.79
N TRP A 152 11.73 3.79 -11.46
CA TRP A 152 11.34 2.52 -12.06
C TRP A 152 12.10 2.18 -13.34
N SER A 153 12.64 3.18 -14.05
CA SER A 153 13.45 2.98 -15.25
C SER A 153 14.82 2.33 -14.99
N GLN A 154 15.28 2.30 -13.73
CA GLN A 154 16.54 1.66 -13.37
C GLN A 154 16.47 0.13 -13.40
N PHE A 155 15.26 -0.44 -13.38
CA PHE A 155 15.06 -1.88 -13.37
C PHE A 155 14.87 -2.43 -14.79
N PRO A 156 15.42 -3.63 -15.11
CA PRO A 156 15.27 -4.23 -16.43
C PRO A 156 13.82 -4.55 -16.81
N PHE A 157 12.98 -4.83 -15.81
CA PHE A 157 11.57 -5.13 -15.99
C PHE A 157 10.74 -3.93 -15.51
N LEU A 158 10.01 -3.32 -16.45
CA LEU A 158 9.19 -2.16 -16.16
C LEU A 158 7.82 -2.63 -15.65
N SER A 159 7.61 -2.49 -14.34
CA SER A 159 6.26 -2.59 -13.76
C SER A 159 5.42 -1.41 -14.23
N SER A 160 4.16 -1.65 -14.57
CA SER A 160 3.26 -0.57 -15.02
C SER A 160 2.90 0.33 -13.84
N ILE A 161 3.02 1.64 -14.00
CA ILE A 161 2.68 2.59 -12.93
C ILE A 161 1.18 2.88 -12.98
N VAL A 162 0.53 2.81 -11.81
CA VAL A 162 -0.84 3.22 -11.55
C VAL A 162 -0.79 4.55 -10.79
N TRP A 163 -1.22 5.63 -11.41
CA TRP A 163 -1.21 6.97 -10.83
C TRP A 163 -2.52 7.25 -10.08
N HIS A 164 -2.43 7.82 -8.87
CA HIS A 164 -3.59 8.32 -8.15
C HIS A 164 -3.27 9.61 -7.38
N LEU A 165 -4.30 10.38 -7.05
CA LEU A 165 -4.19 11.67 -6.32
C LEU A 165 -4.85 11.64 -4.93
N GLY A 166 -5.71 10.65 -4.73
CA GLY A 166 -6.54 10.49 -3.55
C GLY A 166 -6.53 9.05 -3.08
N GLY A 167 -6.90 8.86 -1.82
CA GLY A 167 -7.02 7.57 -1.18
C GLY A 167 -7.73 7.71 0.16
N VAL A 168 -7.89 6.57 0.84
CA VAL A 168 -8.61 6.49 2.12
C VAL A 168 -7.95 7.32 3.23
N GLU A 169 -6.61 7.42 3.21
CA GLU A 169 -5.81 8.09 4.25
C GLU A 169 -5.52 9.56 3.93
N THR A 170 -6.13 10.11 2.88
CA THR A 170 -5.84 11.47 2.42
C THR A 170 -7.11 12.28 2.30
N LEU A 171 -7.00 13.59 2.50
CA LEU A 171 -8.07 14.52 2.18
C LEU A 171 -8.57 14.31 0.74
N ARG A 172 -9.86 14.53 0.53
CA ARG A 172 -10.51 14.50 -0.78
C ARG A 172 -9.79 15.42 -1.75
N LEU A 173 -9.81 15.06 -3.04
CA LEU A 173 -9.17 15.87 -4.07
C LEU A 173 -9.68 17.31 -4.05
N ASN A 174 -11.01 17.49 -3.94
CA ASN A 174 -11.63 18.80 -3.86
C ASN A 174 -11.09 19.64 -2.69
N GLY A 175 -10.91 19.02 -1.51
CA GLY A 175 -10.34 19.68 -0.33
C GLY A 175 -8.87 20.07 -0.51
N LYS A 176 -8.09 19.32 -1.30
CA LYS A 176 -6.67 19.57 -1.56
C LYS A 176 -6.41 20.69 -2.58
N ILE A 177 -7.10 20.66 -3.72
CA ILE A 177 -6.81 21.54 -4.88
C ILE A 177 -7.87 22.61 -5.15
N GLY A 178 -8.98 22.59 -4.40
CA GLY A 178 -10.14 23.43 -4.63
C GLY A 178 -11.06 22.88 -5.73
N GLY A 179 -12.36 23.18 -5.60
CA GLY A 179 -13.40 22.58 -6.43
C GLY A 179 -13.27 22.78 -7.93
N ASP A 180 -12.70 23.91 -8.36
CA ASP A 180 -12.56 24.25 -9.79
C ASP A 180 -11.49 23.42 -10.51
N SER A 181 -10.60 22.75 -9.76
CA SER A 181 -9.43 22.05 -10.31
C SER A 181 -9.59 20.53 -10.44
N ASN A 182 -10.69 19.95 -9.94
CA ASN A 182 -10.90 18.49 -9.93
C ASN A 182 -10.85 17.88 -11.33
N MET A 183 -11.52 18.49 -12.31
CA MET A 183 -11.53 17.98 -13.68
C MET A 183 -10.14 18.06 -14.31
N ALA A 184 -9.38 19.12 -14.03
CA ALA A 184 -8.00 19.26 -14.53
C ALA A 184 -7.09 18.17 -13.93
N ALA A 185 -7.29 17.82 -12.66
CA ALA A 185 -6.56 16.77 -11.98
C ALA A 185 -6.90 15.35 -12.51
N LEU A 186 -8.17 15.07 -12.83
CA LEU A 186 -8.56 13.82 -13.49
C LEU A 186 -8.03 13.75 -14.93
N PHE A 187 -8.06 14.88 -15.65
CA PHE A 187 -7.48 14.97 -16.98
C PHE A 187 -5.97 14.71 -16.94
N LEU A 188 -5.26 15.29 -15.95
CA LEU A 188 -3.84 15.01 -15.70
C LEU A 188 -3.60 13.51 -15.51
N LEU A 189 -4.38 12.82 -14.67
CA LEU A 189 -4.25 11.38 -14.49
C LEU A 189 -4.43 10.59 -15.80
N SER A 190 -5.34 11.03 -16.67
CA SER A 190 -5.62 10.35 -17.94
C SER A 190 -4.52 10.51 -19.00
N ILE A 191 -3.68 11.55 -18.91
CA ILE A 191 -2.58 11.80 -19.85
C ILE A 191 -1.26 11.16 -19.42
N LEU A 192 -1.13 10.73 -18.16
CA LEU A 192 0.09 10.13 -17.64
C LEU A 192 0.27 8.71 -18.21
N PRO A 193 1.52 8.30 -18.51
CA PRO A 193 1.79 6.99 -19.07
C PRO A 193 1.58 5.90 -18.02
N GLY A 194 0.83 4.85 -18.38
CA GLY A 194 0.50 3.74 -17.49
C GLY A 194 -1.01 3.63 -17.32
N SER A 195 -1.43 3.31 -16.11
CA SER A 195 -2.84 3.33 -15.71
C SER A 195 -3.06 4.41 -14.66
N PHE A 196 -4.32 4.76 -14.41
CA PHE A 196 -4.67 5.64 -13.31
C PHE A 196 -5.79 5.01 -12.48
N SER A 197 -5.84 5.40 -11.21
CA SER A 197 -6.90 5.03 -10.28
C SER A 197 -7.51 6.29 -9.70
N THR A 198 -8.84 6.33 -9.64
CA THR A 198 -9.61 7.43 -9.04
C THR A 198 -10.26 6.93 -7.76
N PHE A 199 -10.18 7.73 -6.70
CA PHE A 199 -10.90 7.42 -5.47
C PHE A 199 -12.38 7.79 -5.64
N TYR A 200 -13.29 6.92 -5.22
CA TYR A 200 -14.73 7.08 -5.46
C TYR A 200 -15.20 8.46 -4.99
N GLY A 201 -16.00 9.18 -5.77
CA GLY A 201 -16.45 10.52 -5.43
C GLY A 201 -15.55 11.64 -5.92
N ASP A 202 -14.26 11.41 -6.20
CA ASP A 202 -13.40 12.45 -6.78
C ASP A 202 -13.88 12.82 -8.21
N GLU A 203 -14.52 11.89 -8.92
CA GLU A 203 -15.14 12.10 -10.24
C GLU A 203 -16.33 13.06 -10.23
N ILE A 204 -17.02 13.19 -9.09
CA ILE A 204 -18.11 14.16 -8.88
C ILE A 204 -17.67 15.35 -8.03
N GLY A 205 -16.39 15.41 -7.64
CA GLY A 205 -15.86 16.45 -6.78
C GLY A 205 -16.40 16.39 -5.34
N LEU A 206 -16.58 15.20 -4.79
CA LEU A 206 -17.00 15.01 -3.40
C LEU A 206 -16.01 15.70 -2.43
N GLN A 207 -16.56 16.37 -1.42
CA GLN A 207 -15.79 17.08 -0.40
C GLN A 207 -15.65 16.24 0.86
N ASP A 208 -14.64 16.55 1.67
CA ASP A 208 -14.48 15.92 2.99
C ASP A 208 -15.68 16.26 3.90
N SER A 209 -15.98 15.36 4.83
CA SER A 209 -17.02 15.62 5.81
C SER A 209 -16.46 16.56 6.89
N ILE A 210 -17.25 17.54 7.29
CA ILE A 210 -16.88 18.45 8.37
C ILE A 210 -17.73 18.12 9.58
N ASP A 211 -17.10 17.90 10.73
CA ASP A 211 -17.82 17.81 11.99
C ASP A 211 -18.32 19.21 12.37
N LEU A 212 -19.64 19.41 12.37
CA LEU A 212 -20.25 20.72 12.67
C LEU A 212 -19.98 21.18 14.12
N THR A 213 -19.59 20.27 15.01
CA THR A 213 -19.34 20.58 16.43
C THR A 213 -17.89 20.98 16.70
N THR A 214 -16.93 20.33 16.04
CA THR A 214 -15.50 20.62 16.22
C THR A 214 -14.91 21.48 15.11
N LEU A 215 -15.63 21.64 13.99
CA LEU A 215 -15.16 22.24 12.73
C LEU A 215 -13.91 21.56 12.16
N GLU A 216 -13.62 20.33 12.61
CA GLU A 216 -12.53 19.52 12.08
C GLU A 216 -13.01 18.70 10.88
N VAL A 217 -12.09 18.52 9.93
CA VAL A 217 -12.30 17.68 8.76
C VAL A 217 -12.11 16.21 9.17
N ARG A 218 -13.08 15.36 8.86
CA ARG A 218 -13.07 13.91 9.13
C ARG A 218 -13.18 13.09 7.86
#